data_AF-A0A0C2FVP9-F1
#
_entry.id   AF-A0A0C2FVP9-F1
#
_cell.length_a   1.000
_cell.length_b   1.000
_cell.length_c   1.000
_cell.angle_alpha   90.00
_cell.angle_beta   90.00
_cell.angle_gamma   90.00
#
_symmetry.space_group_name_H-M   'P 1'
#
loop_
_entity.id
_entity.type
_entity.pdbx_description
1 polymer ?
#
loop_
_entity_poly.entity_id
_entity_poly.type
_entity_poly.pdbx_seq_one_letter_code
_entity_poly.pdbx_strand_id
1 'polypeptide(L)'
;MGVKGLYLQELKDKGAITTQTKENLIFLVAALPRETRRNLSYTLNEFVLRCSFNSKDCNMERDFKLHVDPEYGNCYTFNFNDSVELKNSRAGPMYGLRLLLDVHQDDYMPTTEAAGVRIVVHEQDQEPFPDTFGYSAPTGFVSSFGLKTKVLHRMDAPYGSCSDTFRPERYIYEEHYSPEGCHRNCFQLKVLDQCGCGDPRFPLPSDEKRYCSAKSVAD
;
A
#
# COMPACT_ATOMS: atom_id res chain seq x y z
N MET A 1 26.12 -9.42 29.45
CA MET A 1 26.48 -8.27 28.58
C MET A 1 25.19 -7.77 27.95
N GLY A 2 24.69 -6.64 28.44
CA GLY A 2 23.35 -6.14 28.10
C GLY A 2 23.29 -5.58 26.68
N VAL A 3 22.27 -5.98 25.94
CA VAL A 3 21.91 -5.35 24.66
C VAL A 3 21.06 -4.13 24.99
N LYS A 4 21.63 -2.95 24.74
CA LYS A 4 21.00 -1.64 24.95
C LYS A 4 19.69 -1.55 24.17
N GLY A 5 18.63 -1.12 24.86
CA GLY A 5 17.33 -0.82 24.29
C GLY A 5 17.36 0.37 23.33
N LEU A 6 16.39 0.35 22.39
CA LEU A 6 16.00 1.39 21.43
C LEU A 6 17.14 2.29 20.90
N TYR A 7 17.56 1.99 19.67
CA TYR A 7 18.51 2.73 18.82
C TYR A 7 18.12 4.19 18.48
N LEU A 8 17.32 4.88 19.30
CA LEU A 8 17.10 6.33 19.16
C LEU A 8 18.17 7.16 19.87
N GLN A 9 18.80 6.62 20.94
CA GLN A 9 19.77 7.36 21.75
C GLN A 9 21.16 7.52 21.09
N GLU A 10 21.47 6.70 20.08
CA GLU A 10 22.77 6.73 19.37
C GLU A 10 22.70 7.53 18.04
N LEU A 11 21.51 7.93 17.60
CA LEU A 11 21.30 8.72 16.40
C LEU A 11 21.39 10.22 16.73
N LYS A 12 22.35 10.92 16.12
CA LYS A 12 22.51 12.39 16.28
C LYS A 12 21.91 13.18 15.13
N ASP A 13 21.70 12.54 13.98
CA ASP A 13 21.09 13.17 12.82
C ASP A 13 19.56 13.16 12.95
N LYS A 14 18.94 14.33 12.74
CA LYS A 14 17.48 14.48 12.82
C LYS A 14 16.77 13.64 11.75
N GLY A 15 17.37 13.51 10.57
CA GLY A 15 16.83 12.66 9.50
C GLY A 15 16.76 11.20 9.94
N ALA A 16 17.90 10.66 10.40
CA ALA A 16 17.96 9.28 10.89
C ALA A 16 17.03 9.00 12.09
N ILE A 17 16.87 9.96 13.01
CA ILE A 17 15.89 9.86 14.12
C ILE A 17 14.48 9.75 13.57
N THR A 18 14.10 10.61 12.62
CA THR A 18 12.78 10.60 11.99
C THR A 18 12.52 9.27 11.27
N THR A 19 13.49 8.77 10.50
CA THR A 19 13.38 7.48 9.82
C THR A 19 13.18 6.34 10.82
N GLN A 20 14.02 6.23 11.86
CA GLN A 20 13.87 5.18 12.88
C GLN A 20 12.55 5.28 13.65
N THR A 21 12.06 6.50 13.88
CA THR A 21 10.78 6.73 14.54
C THR A 21 9.62 6.25 13.67
N LYS A 22 9.66 6.54 12.37
CA LYS A 22 8.69 6.05 11.38
C LYS A 22 8.66 4.52 11.34
N GLU A 23 9.84 3.89 11.31
CA GLU A 23 9.93 2.43 11.35
C GLU A 23 9.28 1.86 12.61
N ASN A 24 9.66 2.35 13.78
CA ASN A 24 9.10 1.90 15.06
C ASN A 24 7.58 2.09 15.14
N LEU A 25 7.05 3.17 14.54
CA LEU A 25 5.61 3.42 14.50
C LEU A 25 4.85 2.31 13.79
N ILE A 26 5.37 1.80 12.66
CA ILE A 26 4.76 0.69 11.92
C ILE A 26 4.62 -0.55 12.83
N PHE A 27 5.67 -0.89 13.57
CA PHE A 27 5.63 -2.02 14.52
C PHE A 27 4.63 -1.81 15.65
N LEU A 28 4.50 -0.58 16.16
CA LEU A 28 3.54 -0.26 17.22
C LEU A 28 2.09 -0.33 16.72
N VAL A 29 1.82 0.21 15.54
CA VAL A 29 0.49 0.19 14.92
C VAL A 29 0.09 -1.24 14.55
N ALA A 30 1.02 -2.05 14.04
CA ALA A 30 0.76 -3.45 13.69
C ALA A 30 0.38 -4.33 14.90
N ALA A 31 0.75 -3.94 16.12
CA ALA A 31 0.32 -4.60 17.34
C ALA A 31 -1.16 -4.32 17.70
N LEU A 32 -1.80 -3.35 17.04
CA LEU A 32 -3.21 -3.02 17.26
C LEU A 32 -4.14 -3.93 16.43
N PRO A 33 -5.37 -4.20 16.92
CA PRO A 33 -6.39 -4.90 16.15
C PRO A 33 -6.66 -4.25 14.79
N ARG A 34 -7.02 -5.04 13.78
CA ARG A 34 -7.27 -4.57 12.39
C ARG A 34 -8.32 -3.45 12.35
N GLU A 35 -9.44 -3.60 13.06
CA GLU A 35 -10.49 -2.59 13.13
C GLU A 35 -10.01 -1.28 13.78
N THR A 36 -9.16 -1.38 14.81
CA THR A 36 -8.57 -0.18 15.44
C THR A 36 -7.68 0.56 14.45
N ARG A 37 -6.82 -0.15 13.71
CA ARG A 37 -5.97 0.46 12.68
C ARG A 37 -6.79 1.17 11.60
N ARG A 38 -7.86 0.53 11.13
CA ARG A 38 -8.79 1.08 10.14
C ARG A 38 -9.46 2.37 10.64
N ASN A 39 -9.91 2.38 11.89
CA ASN A 39 -10.64 3.50 12.47
C ASN A 39 -9.75 4.69 12.85
N LEU A 40 -8.45 4.47 13.00
CA LEU A 40 -7.47 5.55 13.27
C LEU A 40 -7.05 6.31 12.00
N SER A 41 -7.39 5.80 10.82
CA SER A 41 -7.02 6.38 9.53
C SER A 41 -8.23 7.05 8.87
N TYR A 42 -7.98 7.92 7.90
CA TYR A 42 -9.01 8.62 7.13
C TYR A 42 -10.02 7.67 6.51
N THR A 43 -11.29 8.10 6.53
CA THR A 43 -12.38 7.45 5.81
C THR A 43 -12.46 7.95 4.36
N LEU A 44 -13.18 7.22 3.50
CA LEU A 44 -13.32 7.57 2.08
C LEU A 44 -13.95 8.95 1.90
N ASN A 45 -14.98 9.26 2.69
CA ASN A 45 -15.72 10.51 2.58
C ASN A 45 -14.95 11.72 3.13
N GLU A 46 -14.03 11.50 4.07
CA GLU A 46 -13.12 12.54 4.55
C GLU A 46 -12.01 12.81 3.52
N PHE A 47 -11.50 11.76 2.87
CA PHE A 47 -10.39 11.86 1.93
C PHE A 47 -10.81 12.31 0.52
N VAL A 48 -11.93 11.81 0.00
CA VAL A 48 -12.41 12.07 -1.37
C VAL A 48 -13.64 12.98 -1.34
N LEU A 49 -13.42 14.27 -1.53
CA LEU A 49 -14.49 15.28 -1.51
C LEU A 49 -15.36 15.24 -2.78
N ARG A 50 -14.75 15.00 -3.95
CA ARG A 50 -15.46 14.86 -5.22
C ARG A 50 -14.80 13.80 -6.08
N CYS A 51 -15.62 12.99 -6.75
CA CYS A 51 -15.16 12.03 -7.74
C CYS A 51 -16.05 12.11 -8.98
N SER A 52 -15.42 12.19 -10.14
CA SER A 52 -16.11 11.94 -11.41
C SER A 52 -15.29 11.08 -12.35
N PHE A 53 -15.97 10.24 -13.12
CA PHE A 53 -15.40 9.38 -14.14
C PHE A 53 -16.33 9.39 -15.36
N ASN A 54 -15.79 9.52 -16.57
CA ASN A 54 -16.60 9.73 -17.78
C ASN A 54 -17.62 10.88 -17.66
N SER A 55 -17.25 11.97 -16.99
CA SER A 55 -18.14 13.12 -16.72
C SER A 55 -19.42 12.77 -15.92
N LYS A 56 -19.42 11.65 -15.18
CA LYS A 56 -20.48 11.26 -14.25
C LYS A 56 -19.92 11.14 -12.85
N ASP A 57 -20.75 11.45 -11.86
CA ASP A 57 -20.37 11.27 -10.46
C ASP A 57 -20.13 9.80 -10.15
N CYS A 58 -19.05 9.52 -9.40
CA CYS A 58 -18.74 8.17 -8.96
C CYS A 58 -19.71 7.75 -7.84
N ASN A 59 -19.95 6.45 -7.72
CA ASN A 59 -20.59 5.87 -6.55
C ASN A 59 -19.51 5.46 -5.55
N MET A 60 -19.45 6.14 -4.40
CA MET A 60 -18.39 5.94 -3.41
C MET A 60 -18.36 4.53 -2.80
N GLU A 61 -19.51 3.86 -2.68
CA GLU A 61 -19.58 2.50 -2.10
C GLU A 61 -19.25 1.40 -3.12
N ARG A 62 -19.65 1.61 -4.39
CA ARG A 62 -19.49 0.62 -5.46
C ARG A 62 -18.13 0.74 -6.15
N ASP A 63 -17.66 1.96 -6.37
CA ASP A 63 -16.53 2.21 -7.27
C ASP A 63 -15.16 2.15 -6.54
N PHE A 64 -15.16 2.14 -5.20
CA PHE A 64 -13.95 2.10 -4.38
C PHE A 64 -13.90 0.90 -3.43
N LYS A 65 -12.73 0.27 -3.31
CA LYS A 65 -12.41 -0.75 -2.29
C LYS A 65 -11.39 -0.19 -1.31
N LEU A 66 -11.63 -0.42 -0.02
CA LEU A 66 -10.65 -0.12 1.02
C LEU A 66 -9.49 -1.12 0.95
N HIS A 67 -8.27 -0.60 0.91
CA HIS A 67 -7.02 -1.33 1.05
C HIS A 67 -6.26 -0.73 2.24
N VAL A 68 -5.86 -1.53 3.23
CA VAL A 68 -5.18 -1.03 4.43
C VAL A 68 -3.68 -1.29 4.28
N ASP A 69 -2.93 -0.22 4.04
CA ASP A 69 -1.48 -0.25 3.89
C ASP A 69 -0.80 0.01 5.25
N PRO A 70 0.21 -0.78 5.65
CA PRO A 70 0.91 -0.58 6.93
C PRO A 70 1.67 0.74 7.07
N GLU A 71 2.11 1.33 5.95
CA GLU A 71 2.87 2.59 5.91
C GLU A 71 1.96 3.80 5.68
N TYR A 72 0.97 3.67 4.80
CA TYR A 72 0.12 4.80 4.37
C TYR A 72 -1.29 4.80 4.99
N GLY A 73 -1.68 3.77 5.75
CA GLY A 73 -3.01 3.66 6.35
C GLY A 73 -4.09 3.26 5.35
N ASN A 74 -5.29 3.82 5.48
CA ASN A 74 -6.40 3.52 4.58
C ASN A 74 -6.15 4.11 3.19
N CYS A 75 -6.01 3.22 2.20
CA CYS A 75 -5.97 3.52 0.78
C CYS A 75 -7.30 3.12 0.13
N TYR A 76 -7.66 3.79 -0.97
CA TYR A 76 -8.91 3.54 -1.69
C TYR A 76 -8.64 3.28 -3.17
N THR A 77 -8.91 2.04 -3.59
CA THR A 77 -8.70 1.61 -4.98
C THR A 77 -9.97 1.80 -5.79
N PHE A 78 -9.91 2.71 -6.78
CA PHE A 78 -10.97 2.91 -7.76
C PHE A 78 -10.96 1.78 -8.81
N ASN A 79 -12.14 1.35 -9.28
CA ASN A 79 -12.28 0.34 -10.34
C ASN A 79 -11.59 -1.00 -10.01
N PHE A 80 -11.67 -1.43 -8.75
CA PHE A 80 -11.07 -2.68 -8.28
C PHE A 80 -11.77 -3.95 -8.78
N ASN A 81 -13.05 -3.83 -9.18
CA ASN A 81 -13.88 -4.97 -9.53
C ASN A 81 -13.74 -5.30 -11.02
N ASP A 82 -13.12 -6.44 -11.32
CA ASP A 82 -12.92 -6.96 -12.69
C ASP A 82 -14.24 -7.28 -13.42
N SER A 83 -15.30 -7.58 -12.67
CA SER A 83 -16.59 -8.00 -13.18
C SER A 83 -17.46 -6.80 -13.62
N VAL A 84 -17.14 -5.59 -13.13
CA VAL A 84 -17.83 -4.34 -13.48
C VAL A 84 -16.77 -3.32 -13.92
N GLU A 85 -16.11 -3.61 -15.03
CA GLU A 85 -14.97 -2.81 -15.51
C GLU A 85 -15.41 -1.41 -15.99
N LEU A 86 -14.95 -0.37 -15.28
CA LEU A 86 -15.18 1.02 -15.64
C LEU A 86 -14.18 1.44 -16.73
N LYS A 87 -14.65 1.48 -17.99
CA LYS A 87 -13.83 1.87 -19.15
C LYS A 87 -13.99 3.35 -19.50
N ASN A 88 -12.88 3.98 -19.88
CA ASN A 88 -12.92 5.33 -20.45
C ASN A 88 -13.64 5.30 -21.81
N SER A 89 -14.60 6.20 -22.00
CA SER A 89 -15.32 6.36 -23.27
C SER A 89 -14.45 6.99 -24.35
N ARG A 90 -13.54 7.89 -23.97
CA ARG A 90 -12.61 8.58 -24.87
C ARG A 90 -11.36 9.02 -24.09
N ALA A 91 -10.25 9.22 -24.79
CA ALA A 91 -9.10 9.92 -24.22
C ALA A 91 -9.43 11.40 -23.92
N GLY A 92 -9.01 11.87 -22.76
CA GLY A 92 -9.12 13.28 -22.36
C GLY A 92 -9.43 13.45 -20.87
N PRO A 93 -9.06 14.59 -20.26
CA PRO A 93 -9.18 14.81 -18.82
C PRO A 93 -10.62 14.92 -18.31
N MET A 94 -11.61 15.09 -19.19
CA MET A 94 -13.04 15.07 -18.84
C MET A 94 -13.64 13.67 -18.79
N TYR A 95 -13.00 12.70 -19.46
CA TYR A 95 -13.50 11.34 -19.57
C TYR A 95 -12.78 10.37 -18.62
N GLY A 96 -11.57 10.72 -18.16
CA GLY A 96 -10.86 9.97 -17.13
C GLY A 96 -11.37 10.20 -15.71
N LEU A 97 -10.66 9.62 -14.75
CA LEU A 97 -10.89 9.81 -13.32
C LEU A 97 -10.46 11.22 -12.88
N ARG A 98 -11.34 11.93 -12.19
CA ARG A 98 -11.08 13.24 -11.60
C ARG A 98 -11.46 13.20 -10.14
N LEU A 99 -10.51 13.54 -9.29
CA LEU A 99 -10.66 13.55 -7.84
C LEU A 99 -10.39 14.95 -7.30
N LEU A 100 -11.19 15.37 -6.33
CA LEU A 100 -10.84 16.43 -5.39
C LEU A 100 -10.62 15.76 -4.04
N LEU A 101 -9.40 15.87 -3.51
CA LEU A 101 -8.97 15.18 -2.31
C LEU A 101 -8.72 16.19 -1.19
N ASP A 102 -9.04 15.80 0.04
CA ASP A 102 -8.65 16.52 1.25
C ASP A 102 -7.64 15.70 2.03
N VAL A 103 -6.51 16.32 2.36
CA VAL A 103 -5.41 15.64 3.08
C VAL A 103 -5.31 16.07 4.54
N HIS A 104 -6.09 17.05 5.02
CA HIS A 104 -6.05 17.55 6.40
C HIS A 104 -4.62 17.66 6.99
N GLN A 105 -3.80 18.59 6.46
CA GLN A 105 -2.38 18.71 6.85
C GLN A 105 -2.15 18.93 8.36
N ASP A 106 -3.13 19.46 9.08
CA ASP A 106 -3.04 19.68 10.52
C ASP A 106 -2.97 18.37 11.33
N ASP A 107 -3.41 17.25 10.75
CA ASP A 107 -3.38 15.92 11.38
C ASP A 107 -2.05 15.17 11.13
N TYR A 108 -1.12 15.78 10.38
CA TYR A 108 0.10 15.10 9.98
C TYR A 108 1.01 14.80 11.17
N MET A 109 1.56 13.59 11.17
CA MET A 109 2.58 13.23 12.13
C MET A 109 3.86 14.05 11.89
N PRO A 110 4.61 14.41 12.94
CA PRO A 110 5.91 15.08 12.79
C PRO A 110 6.94 14.30 11.96
N THR A 111 6.71 13.00 11.76
CA THR A 111 7.52 12.11 10.93
C THR A 111 7.15 12.14 9.44
N THR A 112 6.04 12.79 9.07
CA THR A 112 5.60 12.89 7.67
C THR A 112 6.44 13.94 6.94
N GLU A 113 7.17 13.50 5.90
CA GLU A 113 8.14 14.35 5.21
C GLU A 113 7.55 15.29 4.16
N ALA A 114 6.41 14.92 3.55
CA ALA A 114 5.83 15.66 2.44
C ALA A 114 4.30 15.70 2.50
N ALA A 115 3.74 16.87 2.21
CA ALA A 115 2.31 17.09 2.02
C ALA A 115 1.87 16.71 0.61
N GLY A 116 0.90 15.82 0.50
CA GLY A 116 0.42 15.34 -0.79
C GLY A 116 -0.36 14.04 -0.69
N VAL A 117 -0.60 13.43 -1.84
CA VAL A 117 -1.21 12.12 -1.95
C VAL A 117 -0.29 11.18 -2.72
N ARG A 118 -0.31 9.90 -2.33
CA ARG A 118 0.39 8.80 -3.01
C ARG A 118 -0.60 8.09 -3.92
N ILE A 119 -0.28 7.93 -5.20
CA ILE A 119 -1.17 7.35 -6.21
C ILE A 119 -0.45 6.20 -6.91
N VAL A 120 -1.10 5.05 -6.99
CA VAL A 120 -0.62 3.89 -7.75
C VAL A 120 -1.59 3.61 -8.89
N VAL A 121 -1.05 3.33 -10.08
CA VAL A 121 -1.81 2.80 -11.21
C VAL A 121 -1.37 1.35 -11.40
N HIS A 122 -2.30 0.42 -11.25
CA HIS A 122 -2.05 -1.02 -11.32
C HIS A 122 -3.22 -1.72 -12.03
N GLU A 123 -3.00 -2.99 -12.41
CA GLU A 123 -4.05 -3.87 -12.95
C GLU A 123 -5.04 -4.24 -11.83
N GLN A 124 -6.30 -4.50 -12.19
CA GLN A 124 -7.40 -4.66 -11.23
C GLN A 124 -7.22 -5.87 -10.31
N ASP A 125 -6.57 -6.91 -10.82
CA ASP A 125 -6.31 -8.19 -10.15
C ASP A 125 -4.94 -8.23 -9.46
N GLN A 126 -4.24 -7.10 -9.34
CA GLN A 126 -2.93 -7.00 -8.72
C GLN A 126 -2.96 -6.17 -7.44
N GLU A 127 -2.18 -6.62 -6.46
CA GLU A 127 -1.96 -5.88 -5.22
C GLU A 127 -1.30 -4.51 -5.51
N PRO A 128 -1.82 -3.40 -4.97
CA PRO A 128 -1.15 -2.11 -5.05
C PRO A 128 0.07 -2.08 -4.11
N PHE A 129 1.20 -1.55 -4.61
CA PHE A 129 2.40 -1.31 -3.79
C PHE A 129 2.79 0.19 -3.81
N PRO A 130 2.21 1.03 -2.94
CA PRO A 130 2.42 2.49 -2.95
C PRO A 130 3.83 2.92 -2.59
N ASP A 131 4.55 2.12 -1.81
CA ASP A 131 5.95 2.33 -1.49
C ASP A 131 6.85 2.13 -2.71
N THR A 132 6.64 1.08 -3.51
CA THR A 132 7.45 0.78 -4.71
C THR A 132 7.02 1.53 -5.96
N PHE A 133 5.71 1.56 -6.27
CA PHE A 133 5.18 2.05 -7.56
C PHE A 133 4.37 3.34 -7.44
N GLY A 134 4.33 3.96 -6.26
CA GLY A 134 3.58 5.17 -6.01
C GLY A 134 4.18 6.42 -6.65
N TYR A 135 3.30 7.24 -7.23
CA TYR A 135 3.58 8.61 -7.66
C TYR A 135 3.06 9.59 -6.59
N SER A 136 3.79 10.67 -6.37
CA SER A 136 3.37 11.72 -5.44
C SER A 136 2.69 12.85 -6.20
N ALA A 137 1.52 13.27 -5.73
CA ALA A 137 0.85 14.49 -6.19
C ALA A 137 0.81 15.52 -5.05
N PRO A 138 1.40 16.71 -5.22
CA PRO A 138 1.42 17.74 -4.18
C PRO A 138 0.04 18.36 -3.98
N THR A 139 -0.19 18.89 -2.79
CA THR A 139 -1.40 19.66 -2.46
C THR A 139 -1.32 21.11 -2.96
N GLY A 140 -2.47 21.75 -3.15
CA GLY A 140 -2.58 23.17 -3.54
C GLY A 140 -2.57 23.44 -5.04
N PHE A 141 -2.34 22.42 -5.88
CA PHE A 141 -2.37 22.53 -7.34
C PHE A 141 -3.08 21.34 -7.96
N VAL A 142 -3.54 21.50 -9.20
CA VAL A 142 -4.10 20.39 -9.99
C VAL A 142 -2.96 19.57 -10.57
N SER A 143 -2.85 18.31 -10.17
CA SER A 143 -1.92 17.34 -10.77
C SER A 143 -2.63 16.53 -11.86
N SER A 144 -2.04 16.43 -13.04
CA SER A 144 -2.60 15.69 -14.18
C SER A 144 -1.64 14.59 -14.64
N PHE A 145 -2.12 13.35 -14.63
CA PHE A 145 -1.35 12.17 -15.02
C PHE A 145 -1.92 11.58 -16.31
N GLY A 146 -1.15 11.68 -17.40
CA GLY A 146 -1.48 11.01 -18.65
C GLY A 146 -0.97 9.57 -18.65
N LEU A 147 -1.85 8.62 -18.89
CA LEU A 147 -1.51 7.19 -18.87
C LEU A 147 -1.44 6.61 -20.29
N LYS A 148 -0.49 5.70 -20.50
CA LYS A 148 -0.35 4.92 -21.73
C LYS A 148 -0.13 3.45 -21.37
N THR A 149 -1.11 2.62 -21.67
CA THR A 149 -1.01 1.18 -21.44
C THR A 149 -0.02 0.54 -22.41
N LYS A 150 0.85 -0.33 -21.90
CA LYS A 150 1.76 -1.16 -22.68
C LYS A 150 1.70 -2.57 -22.12
N VAL A 151 1.21 -3.50 -22.94
CA VAL A 151 1.12 -4.92 -22.58
C VAL A 151 2.31 -5.66 -23.21
N LEU A 152 2.97 -6.51 -22.41
CA LEU A 152 4.06 -7.36 -22.85
C LEU A 152 3.66 -8.82 -22.64
N HIS A 153 3.45 -9.55 -23.73
CA HIS A 153 3.23 -10.99 -23.70
C HIS A 153 4.56 -11.71 -23.89
N ARG A 154 4.94 -12.54 -22.92
CA ARG A 154 6.11 -13.42 -23.00
C ARG A 154 5.63 -14.84 -23.28
N MET A 155 6.38 -15.58 -24.09
CA MET A 155 6.06 -16.98 -24.37
C MET A 155 6.47 -17.89 -23.20
N ASP A 156 5.65 -18.90 -22.93
CA ASP A 156 5.96 -19.99 -22.00
C ASP A 156 6.97 -20.98 -22.64
N ALA A 157 7.31 -22.04 -21.91
CA ALA A 157 8.15 -23.13 -22.37
C ALA A 157 7.64 -23.70 -23.71
N PRO A 158 8.53 -23.99 -24.67
CA PRO A 158 10.00 -24.01 -24.57
C PRO A 158 10.70 -22.68 -24.87
N TYR A 159 9.98 -21.60 -25.19
CA TYR A 159 10.57 -20.35 -25.67
C TYR A 159 10.91 -19.36 -24.56
N GLY A 160 10.31 -19.53 -23.39
CA GLY A 160 10.62 -18.77 -22.19
C GLY A 160 10.41 -19.59 -20.92
N SER A 161 10.59 -18.95 -19.77
CA SER A 161 10.36 -19.54 -18.44
C SER A 161 9.24 -18.82 -17.69
N CYS A 162 8.40 -18.07 -18.41
CA CYS A 162 7.26 -17.36 -17.84
C CYS A 162 6.04 -18.28 -17.90
N SER A 163 5.27 -18.35 -16.81
CA SER A 163 4.03 -19.11 -16.77
C SER A 163 2.92 -18.23 -16.23
N ASP A 164 1.78 -18.20 -16.93
CA ASP A 164 0.61 -17.41 -16.55
C ASP A 164 -0.16 -18.02 -15.36
N THR A 165 0.12 -19.28 -15.03
CA THR A 165 -0.53 -20.00 -13.92
C THR A 165 0.36 -20.14 -12.69
N PHE A 166 1.58 -19.60 -12.73
CA PHE A 166 2.50 -19.67 -11.60
C PHE A 166 1.98 -18.85 -10.42
N ARG A 167 1.82 -19.53 -9.28
CA ARG A 167 1.59 -18.89 -7.98
C ARG A 167 2.41 -19.65 -6.93
N PRO A 168 3.28 -18.97 -6.16
CA PRO A 168 4.01 -19.62 -5.08
C PRO A 168 3.07 -20.27 -4.05
N GLU A 169 3.47 -21.39 -3.48
CA GLU A 169 2.81 -21.92 -2.29
C GLU A 169 2.90 -20.90 -1.14
N ARG A 170 1.84 -20.84 -0.32
CA ARG A 170 1.74 -19.89 0.82
C ARG A 170 1.90 -18.42 0.40
N TYR A 171 1.40 -18.06 -0.79
CA TYR A 171 1.40 -16.67 -1.25
C TYR A 171 0.57 -15.78 -0.31
N ILE A 172 1.23 -14.77 0.27
CA ILE A 172 0.65 -13.93 1.34
C ILE A 172 -0.37 -12.88 0.88
N TYR A 173 -0.51 -12.63 -0.43
CA TYR A 173 -1.47 -11.67 -0.97
C TYR A 173 -2.70 -12.38 -1.52
N GLU A 174 -3.87 -11.76 -1.38
CA GLU A 174 -5.13 -12.30 -1.91
C GLU A 174 -5.16 -12.22 -3.44
N GLU A 175 -4.73 -11.08 -3.99
CA GLU A 175 -4.72 -10.76 -5.42
C GLU A 175 -3.80 -11.68 -6.23
N HIS A 176 -3.82 -11.56 -7.57
CA HIS A 176 -3.05 -12.40 -8.49
C HIS A 176 -1.53 -12.22 -8.33
N TYR A 177 -0.80 -13.16 -8.92
CA TYR A 177 0.65 -13.15 -8.91
C TYR A 177 1.19 -11.86 -9.55
N SER A 178 2.13 -11.22 -8.88
CA SER A 178 2.97 -10.19 -9.45
C SER A 178 4.44 -10.43 -9.08
N PRO A 179 5.41 -9.97 -9.90
CA PRO A 179 6.84 -10.11 -9.57
C PRO A 179 7.20 -9.49 -8.21
N GLU A 180 6.67 -8.30 -7.92
CA GLU A 180 6.90 -7.61 -6.64
C GLU A 180 6.29 -8.39 -5.47
N GLY A 181 5.05 -8.87 -5.61
CA GLY A 181 4.40 -9.72 -4.61
C GLY A 181 5.19 -11.00 -4.35
N CYS A 182 5.82 -11.59 -5.37
CA CYS A 182 6.68 -12.77 -5.22
C CYS A 182 7.93 -12.49 -4.38
N HIS A 183 8.60 -11.36 -4.61
CA HIS A 183 9.79 -10.97 -3.85
C HIS A 183 9.44 -10.72 -2.37
N ARG A 184 8.36 -9.98 -2.11
CA ARG A 184 7.85 -9.73 -0.76
C ARG A 184 7.40 -11.00 -0.04
N ASN A 185 6.72 -11.89 -0.77
CA ASN A 185 6.33 -13.21 -0.26
C ASN A 185 7.54 -14.02 0.20
N CYS A 186 8.59 -14.10 -0.65
CA CYS A 186 9.82 -14.82 -0.31
C CYS A 186 10.51 -14.23 0.92
N PHE A 187 10.58 -12.90 1.01
CA PHE A 187 11.14 -12.21 2.16
C PHE A 187 10.36 -12.57 3.44
N GLN A 188 9.04 -12.40 3.42
CA GLN A 188 8.19 -12.64 4.60
C GLN A 188 8.26 -14.09 5.08
N LEU A 189 8.23 -15.06 4.16
CA LEU A 189 8.36 -16.48 4.51
C LEU A 189 9.73 -16.78 5.15
N LYS A 190 10.82 -16.19 4.64
CA LYS A 190 12.15 -16.34 5.27
C LYS A 190 12.21 -15.73 6.67
N VAL A 191 11.61 -14.56 6.88
CA VAL A 191 11.55 -13.93 8.21
C VAL A 191 10.75 -14.80 9.18
N LEU A 192 9.63 -15.36 8.74
CA LEU A 192 8.83 -16.29 9.54
C LEU A 192 9.61 -17.56 9.91
N ASP A 193 10.34 -18.15 8.96
CA ASP A 193 11.10 -19.38 9.18
C ASP A 193 12.32 -19.16 10.09
N GLN A 194 13.00 -18.02 10.00
CA GLN A 194 14.22 -17.73 10.75
C GLN A 194 13.95 -17.10 12.13
N CYS A 195 12.95 -16.22 12.23
CA CYS A 195 12.70 -15.41 13.43
C CYS A 195 11.45 -15.85 14.21
N GLY A 196 10.55 -16.63 13.60
CA GLY A 196 9.30 -17.06 14.23
C GLY A 196 8.21 -15.98 14.35
N CYS A 197 8.39 -14.83 13.70
CA CYS A 197 7.42 -13.74 13.59
C CYS A 197 7.49 -13.13 12.19
N GLY A 198 6.43 -12.45 11.73
CA GLY A 198 6.40 -11.79 10.42
C GLY A 198 6.70 -10.30 10.51
N ASP A 199 7.29 -9.73 9.47
CA ASP A 199 7.49 -8.28 9.39
C ASP A 199 6.13 -7.58 9.18
N PRO A 200 5.80 -6.52 9.94
CA PRO A 200 4.50 -5.85 9.89
C PRO A 200 4.20 -5.08 8.60
N ARG A 201 5.21 -4.86 7.75
CA ARG A 201 5.02 -4.20 6.45
C ARG A 201 4.40 -5.13 5.40
N PHE A 202 4.33 -6.44 5.69
CA PHE A 202 3.76 -7.44 4.77
C PHE A 202 2.65 -8.22 5.47
N PRO A 203 1.63 -8.71 4.73
CA PRO A 203 0.62 -9.59 5.31
C PRO A 203 1.22 -10.86 5.92
N LEU A 204 0.46 -11.49 6.81
CA LEU A 204 0.77 -12.81 7.34
C LEU A 204 0.05 -13.89 6.52
N PRO A 205 0.65 -15.08 6.35
CA PRO A 205 0.03 -16.19 5.62
C PRO A 205 -1.16 -16.83 6.37
N SER A 206 -1.30 -16.57 7.67
CA SER A 206 -2.37 -17.11 8.52
C SER A 206 -2.50 -16.27 9.79
N ASP A 207 -3.72 -16.18 10.32
CA ASP A 207 -4.05 -15.48 11.58
C ASP A 207 -3.39 -16.12 12.82
N GLU A 208 -2.89 -17.36 12.73
CA GLU A 208 -2.14 -18.01 13.82
C GLU A 208 -0.73 -17.43 13.98
N LYS A 209 -0.19 -16.80 12.93
CA LYS A 209 1.12 -16.15 12.99
C LYS A 209 0.98 -14.77 13.62
N ARG A 210 2.08 -14.28 14.19
CA ARG A 210 2.14 -12.95 14.82
C ARG A 210 3.19 -12.08 14.15
N TYR A 211 2.91 -10.78 14.12
CA TYR A 211 3.90 -9.78 13.74
C TYR A 211 5.04 -9.72 14.76
N CYS A 212 6.22 -9.37 14.28
CA CYS A 212 7.35 -9.03 15.13
C CYS A 212 7.00 -7.76 15.93
N SER A 213 7.45 -7.71 17.18
CA SER A 213 7.25 -6.56 18.06
C SER A 213 8.55 -5.77 18.17
N ALA A 214 8.46 -4.44 18.14
CA ALA A 214 9.59 -3.57 18.47
C ALA A 214 9.93 -3.59 19.98
N LYS A 215 9.03 -4.12 20.83
CA LYS A 215 9.34 -4.37 22.23
C LYS A 215 10.27 -5.58 22.29
N SER A 216 11.50 -5.38 22.77
CA SER A 216 12.34 -6.48 23.22
C SER A 216 11.53 -7.35 24.16
N VAL A 217 11.44 -8.65 23.88
CA VAL A 217 10.96 -9.64 24.87
C VAL A 217 11.97 -9.60 26.01
N ALA A 218 11.66 -8.81 27.01
CA ALA A 218 12.25 -8.80 28.33
C ALA A 218 11.09 -9.00 29.30
N ASP A 219 10.66 -10.25 29.39
CA ASP A 219 10.15 -10.89 30.60
C ASP A 219 10.90 -12.21 30.75
#